data_AF-A0A3C1Q3S5-F1
#
_entry.id   AF-A0A3C1Q3S5-F1
#
_cell.length_a   1.000
_cell.length_b   1.000
_cell.length_c   1.000
_cell.angle_alpha   90.00
_cell.angle_beta   90.00
_cell.angle_gamma   90.00
#
_symmetry.space_group_name_H-M   'P 1'
#
loop_
_entity.id
_entity.type
_entity.pdbx_description
1 polymer ?
#
loop_
_entity_poly.entity_id
_entity_poly.type
_entity_poly.pdbx_seq_one_letter_code
_entity_poly.pdbx_strand_id
1 'polypeptide(L)' 'MKKVFPLVSERHKPARLVEQIKGEVKKYLKRERNKSLPDDHDYWGFNCRLGQESGSAKVCHEKEIGKSLDHALAEGW' A
#
# COMPACT_ATOMS: atom_id res chain seq x y z
N MET A 1 -1.72 9.02 3.17
CA MET A 1 -0.75 9.39 2.11
C MET A 1 -1.29 8.90 0.76
N LYS A 2 -1.41 9.77 -0.26
CA LYS A 2 -1.71 9.33 -1.64
C LYS A 2 -0.40 9.26 -2.41
N LYS A 3 0.03 8.05 -2.79
CA LYS A 3 1.21 7.82 -3.64
C LYS A 3 0.80 6.95 -4.82
N VAL A 4 1.33 7.27 -5.99
CA VAL A 4 1.21 6.47 -7.21
C VAL A 4 2.57 5.82 -7.43
N PHE A 5 2.58 4.50 -7.55
CA PHE A 5 3.80 3.74 -7.79
C PHE A 5 3.77 3.20 -9.22
N PRO A 6 4.79 3.46 -10.03
CA PRO A 6 4.91 2.79 -11.32
C PRO A 6 5.27 1.31 -11.08
N LEU A 7 4.49 0.39 -11.65
CA LEU A 7 4.76 -1.06 -11.58
C LEU A 7 5.84 -1.51 -12.57
N VAL A 8 6.21 -0.63 -13.51
CA VAL A 8 7.29 -0.84 -14.48
C VAL A 8 8.40 0.17 -14.22
N SER A 9 9.64 -0.30 -14.07
CA SER A 9 10.84 0.54 -14.06
C SER A 9 11.91 -0.11 -14.91
N GLU A 10 12.64 0.69 -15.68
CA GLU A 10 13.80 0.22 -16.47
C GLU A 10 14.89 -0.42 -15.61
N ARG A 11 14.94 -0.08 -14.31
CA ARG A 11 16.01 -0.51 -13.41
C ARG A 11 15.70 -1.78 -12.62
N HIS A 12 14.41 -2.09 -12.41
CA HIS A 12 14.00 -3.16 -11.49
C HIS A 12 12.89 -4.02 -12.08
N LYS A 13 12.99 -5.34 -11.88
CA LYS A 13 11.93 -6.28 -12.24
C LYS A 13 10.63 -5.92 -11.48
N PRO A 14 9.45 -6.05 -12.11
CA PRO A 14 8.16 -5.71 -11.49
C PRO A 14 7.93 -6.38 -10.12
N ALA A 15 8.32 -7.64 -9.97
CA ALA A 15 8.24 -8.35 -8.69
C ALA A 15 9.07 -7.68 -7.57
N ARG A 16 10.24 -7.13 -7.89
CA ARG A 16 11.09 -6.43 -6.91
C ARG A 16 10.51 -5.07 -6.53
N LEU A 17 9.87 -4.39 -7.47
CA LEU A 17 9.14 -3.14 -7.23
C LEU A 17 7.98 -3.37 -6.27
N VAL A 18 7.16 -4.40 -6.51
CA VAL A 18 6.05 -4.77 -5.63
C VAL A 18 6.52 -5.01 -4.20
N GLU A 19 7.60 -5.74 -4.01
CA GLU A 19 8.18 -5.96 -2.68
C GLU A 19 8.70 -4.65 -2.03
N GLN A 20 9.30 -3.74 -2.81
CA GLN A 20 9.69 -2.42 -2.31
C GLN A 20 8.47 -1.60 -1.86
N ILE A 21 7.40 -1.58 -2.66
CA ILE A 21 6.16 -0.88 -2.34
C ILE A 21 5.55 -1.46 -1.05
N LYS A 22 5.45 -2.78 -0.92
CA LYS A 22 4.99 -3.45 0.32
C LYS A 22 5.84 -3.02 1.52
N GLY A 23 7.16 -2.97 1.36
CA GLY A 23 8.08 -2.53 2.41
C GLY A 23 7.84 -1.07 2.83
N GLU A 24 7.63 -0.17 1.87
CA GLU A 24 7.34 1.24 2.14
C GLU A 24 6.01 1.43 2.87
N VAL A 25 4.95 0.74 2.42
CA VAL A 25 3.64 0.76 3.07
C VAL A 25 3.75 0.26 4.51
N LYS A 26 4.45 -0.85 4.76
CA LYS A 26 4.67 -1.37 6.11
C LYS A 26 5.43 -0.37 7.00
N LYS A 27 6.46 0.29 6.47
CA LYS A 27 7.20 1.33 7.19
C LYS A 27 6.28 2.50 7.57
N TYR A 28 5.42 2.93 6.66
CA TYR A 28 4.43 3.98 6.91
C TYR A 28 3.45 3.57 8.01
N LEU A 29 2.82 2.40 7.88
CA LEU A 29 1.87 1.88 8.89
C LEU A 29 2.51 1.78 10.27
N LYS A 30 3.74 1.26 10.35
CA LYS A 30 4.49 1.17 11.62
C LYS A 30 4.76 2.55 12.22
N ARG A 31 5.15 3.53 11.40
CA ARG A 31 5.41 4.90 11.87
C ARG A 31 4.15 5.57 12.41
N GLU A 32 3.01 5.41 11.73
CA GLU A 32 1.75 5.98 12.18
C GLU A 32 1.24 5.30 13.45
N ARG A 33 1.34 3.96 13.54
CA ARG A 33 0.98 3.21 14.76
C ARG A 33 1.83 3.57 15.98
N ASN A 34 3.08 3.98 15.77
CA ASN A 34 3.97 4.41 16.84
C ASN A 34 3.67 5.83 17.35
N LYS A 35 2.75 6.58 16.71
CA LYS A 35 2.32 7.89 17.23
C LYS A 35 1.39 7.67 18.40
N SER A 36 1.51 8.56 19.41
CA SER A 36 0.61 8.59 20.55
C SER A 36 -0.84 8.68 20.09
N LEU A 37 -1.67 7.76 20.56
CA LEU A 37 -3.10 7.83 20.35
C LEU A 37 -3.68 8.88 21.30
N PRO A 38 -4.65 9.69 20.85
CA PRO A 38 -5.47 10.48 21.76
C PRO A 38 -6.17 9.56 22.78
N ASP A 39 -6.40 10.05 24.00
CA ASP A 39 -7.01 9.28 25.11
C ASP A 39 -8.36 8.61 24.77
N ASP A 40 -9.05 9.10 23.74
CA ASP A 40 -10.38 8.65 23.33
C ASP A 40 -10.34 7.64 22.15
N HIS A 41 -9.16 7.14 21.75
CA HIS A 41 -9.03 6.24 20.59
C HIS A 41 -8.23 4.97 20.92
N ASP A 42 -8.82 3.80 20.63
CA ASP A 42 -8.20 2.49 20.90
C ASP A 42 -7.19 2.05 19.82
N TYR A 43 -7.34 2.52 18.56
CA TYR A 43 -6.46 2.13 17.45
C TYR A 43 -6.43 3.16 16.32
N TRP A 44 -5.33 3.14 15.54
CA TRP A 44 -5.23 3.88 14.27
C TRP A 44 -5.90 3.10 13.13
N GLY A 45 -7.05 3.59 12.65
CA GLY A 45 -7.70 3.08 11.45
C GLY A 45 -7.08 3.66 10.17
N PHE A 46 -6.69 2.80 9.23
CA PHE A 46 -6.12 3.23 7.95
C PHE A 46 -7.14 3.11 6.82
N ASN A 47 -7.47 4.24 6.19
CA ASN A 47 -8.26 4.28 4.96
C ASN A 47 -7.37 3.98 3.75
N CYS A 48 -7.16 2.70 3.48
CA CYS A 48 -6.34 2.24 2.35
C CYS A 48 -7.19 2.07 1.09
N ARG A 49 -6.67 2.56 -0.05
CA ARG A 49 -7.29 2.39 -1.37
C ARG A 49 -6.23 1.93 -2.36
N LEU A 50 -6.59 1.00 -3.23
CA LEU A 50 -5.69 0.45 -4.24
C LEU A 50 -6.45 0.23 -5.55
N GLY A 51 -5.82 0.62 -6.66
CA GLY A 51 -6.30 0.39 -8.02
C GLY A 51 -5.22 0.78 -9.02
N GLN A 52 -5.42 0.36 -10.27
CA GLN A 52 -4.53 0.67 -11.38
C GLN A 52 -4.42 2.19 -11.60
N GLU A 53 -5.52 2.91 -11.36
CA GLU A 53 -5.60 4.36 -11.49
C GLU A 53 -6.27 5.01 -10.29
N SER A 54 -6.13 6.32 -10.16
CA SER A 54 -6.76 7.08 -9.07
C SER A 54 -8.29 6.95 -9.03
N GLY A 55 -8.93 6.76 -10.18
CA GLY A 55 -10.40 6.66 -10.29
C GLY A 55 -10.96 5.26 -10.04
N SER A 56 -10.17 4.21 -10.30
CA SER A 56 -10.55 2.81 -10.09
C SER A 56 -10.13 2.26 -8.73
N ALA A 57 -9.51 3.10 -7.88
CA ALA A 57 -9.00 2.70 -6.58
C ALA A 57 -10.13 2.26 -5.63
N LYS A 58 -10.14 0.97 -5.28
CA LYS A 58 -11.10 0.37 -4.35
C LYS A 58 -10.58 0.45 -2.92
N VAL A 59 -11.49 0.61 -1.97
CA VAL A 59 -11.17 0.53 -0.55
C VAL A 59 -10.72 -0.91 -0.25
N CYS A 60 -9.60 -1.05 0.45
CA CYS A 60 -9.07 -2.34 0.87
C CYS A 60 -8.55 -2.24 2.31
N HIS A 61 -8.51 -3.37 3.01
CA HIS A 61 -7.90 -3.41 4.33
C HIS A 61 -6.36 -3.39 4.21
N GLU A 62 -5.67 -2.87 5.22
CA GLU A 62 -4.19 -2.80 5.25
C GLU A 62 -3.49 -4.16 5.00
N LYS A 63 -4.16 -5.26 5.38
CA LYS A 63 -3.67 -6.64 5.22
C LYS A 63 -3.85 -7.15 3.80
N GLU A 64 -4.80 -6.58 3.06
CA GLU A 64 -5.12 -6.97 1.70
C GLU A 64 -4.22 -6.27 0.68
N ILE A 65 -3.65 -5.11 1.02
CA ILE A 65 -2.73 -4.35 0.14
C ILE A 65 -1.65 -5.26 -0.46
N GLY A 66 -1.04 -6.12 0.35
CA GLY A 66 -0.01 -7.04 -0.11
C GLY A 66 -0.52 -7.98 -1.19
N LYS A 67 -1.66 -8.64 -0.93
CA LYS A 67 -2.30 -9.58 -1.87
C LYS A 67 -2.78 -8.87 -3.14
N SER A 68 -3.34 -7.66 -3.01
CA SER A 68 -3.80 -6.87 -4.15
C SER A 68 -2.64 -6.43 -5.04
N LEU A 69 -1.46 -6.13 -4.48
CA LEU A 69 -0.25 -5.85 -5.26
C LEU A 69 0.27 -7.10 -5.98
N ASP A 70 0.23 -8.27 -5.33
CA ASP A 70 0.58 -9.54 -5.97
C ASP A 70 -0.37 -9.87 -7.13
N HIS A 71 -1.66 -9.57 -6.97
CA HIS A 71 -2.65 -9.73 -8.01
C HIS A 71 -2.43 -8.75 -9.18
N ALA A 72 -2.16 -7.47 -8.89
CA ALA A 72 -1.81 -6.46 -9.90
C ALA A 72 -0.58 -6.87 -10.72
N LEU A 73 0.42 -7.47 -10.06
CA LEU A 73 1.60 -8.01 -10.72
C LEU A 73 1.27 -9.19 -11.65
N ALA A 74 0.40 -10.10 -11.19
CA ALA A 74 -0.03 -11.26 -11.97
C ALA A 74 -0.89 -10.86 -13.20
N GLU A 75 -1.70 -9.81 -13.06
CA GLU A 75 -2.49 -9.23 -14.16
C GLU A 75 -1.67 -8.34 -15.11
N GLY A 76 -0.43 -8.00 -14.75
CA GLY A 76 0.46 -7.20 -15.59
C GLY A 76 0.08 -5.72 -15.65
N TRP A 77 -0.42 -5.16 -14.53
CA TRP A 77 -0.68 -3.73 -14.39
C TRP A 77 0.58 -2.86 -14.53
#